data_AF-A0A2E2QLL3-F1
#
_entry.id   AF-A0A2E2QLL3-F1
#
_cell.length_a   1.000
_cell.length_b   1.000
_cell.length_c   1.000
_cell.angle_alpha   90.00
_cell.angle_beta   90.00
_cell.angle_gamma   90.00
#
_symmetry.space_group_name_H-M   'P 1'
#
loop_
_entity.id
_entity.type
_entity.pdbx_description
1 polymer ?
#
loop_
_entity_poly.entity_id
_entity_poly.type
_entity_poly.pdbx_seq_one_letter_code
_entity_poly.pdbx_strand_id
1 'polypeptide(L)'
;MSNLQTNQMDAENTASDSGDEKRDPNVYFAFDHKIFKVAGSYFRLTHDTREPCYYVNLGEMKGAIPTKTLCGEFGIEKDSSDAQLLATIGSALKFVNEIRPNDSIPRELLDGSASWSIDDSHKEIARGRITVQLVSWMSGNEEIVHNIKELETISNDPETKENVQKAFREIAEKLGIKREDVVTKIDDVIRELAYIEALRDYYTGIKKISTNLQRLASLYRRDRSTSEELNRMQILIDPVIKKFDRTFTEIDGQTCEVMVILKNFQPTVDTIRRTRDDLHQRFMIWRNMVDSWDGVIIEEGPEVERLLKLTYQFLARNFMQSQTWRLGGL
;
A
#
# COMPACT_ATOMS: atom_id res chain seq x y z
N MET A 1 -43.37 -34.84 -29.91
CA MET A 1 -44.04 -34.54 -28.63
C MET A 1 -43.01 -34.63 -27.53
N SER A 2 -42.42 -33.49 -27.18
CA SER A 2 -41.50 -33.36 -26.04
C SER A 2 -41.84 -32.06 -25.34
N ASN A 3 -42.23 -32.19 -24.08
CA ASN A 3 -42.71 -31.13 -23.21
C ASN A 3 -41.58 -30.14 -22.86
N LEU A 4 -41.77 -28.89 -23.25
CA LEU A 4 -41.15 -27.72 -22.63
C LEU A 4 -42.05 -27.33 -21.44
N GLN A 5 -41.59 -27.63 -20.23
CA GLN A 5 -42.24 -27.18 -19.00
C GLN A 5 -41.39 -26.06 -18.41
N THR A 6 -41.91 -24.84 -18.58
CA THR A 6 -41.46 -23.60 -17.95
C THR A 6 -41.49 -23.77 -16.44
N ASN A 7 -40.31 -23.75 -15.80
CA ASN A 7 -40.21 -23.70 -14.35
C ASN A 7 -39.93 -22.25 -13.95
N GLN A 8 -40.95 -21.59 -13.43
CA GLN A 8 -40.85 -20.32 -12.70
C GLN A 8 -39.97 -20.55 -11.46
N MET A 9 -38.81 -19.89 -11.43
CA MET A 9 -38.06 -19.67 -10.20
C MET A 9 -38.47 -18.31 -9.65
N ASP A 10 -39.46 -18.32 -8.76
CA ASP A 10 -39.61 -17.29 -7.74
C ASP A 10 -38.46 -17.46 -6.76
N ALA A 11 -37.37 -16.72 -6.98
CA ALA A 11 -36.28 -16.60 -6.03
C ALA A 11 -36.74 -15.65 -4.92
N GLU A 12 -37.32 -16.23 -3.87
CA GLU A 12 -37.51 -15.58 -2.59
C GLU A 12 -36.19 -14.98 -2.12
N ASN A 13 -36.26 -13.66 -1.94
CA ASN A 13 -35.22 -12.81 -1.41
C ASN A 13 -35.00 -13.19 0.07
N THR A 14 -34.12 -14.15 0.32
CA THR A 14 -33.57 -14.41 1.66
C THR A 14 -32.65 -13.24 2.03
N ALA A 15 -33.26 -12.15 2.48
CA ALA A 15 -32.61 -11.20 3.35
C ALA A 15 -32.18 -11.98 4.60
N SER A 16 -30.89 -12.26 4.70
CA SER A 16 -30.28 -12.77 5.92
C SER A 16 -30.41 -11.71 7.00
N ASP A 17 -31.45 -11.83 7.81
CA ASP A 17 -31.57 -11.24 9.13
C ASP A 17 -30.49 -11.86 10.03
N SER A 18 -29.25 -11.36 9.91
CA SER A 18 -28.22 -11.58 10.90
C SER A 18 -28.38 -10.47 11.94
N GLY A 19 -28.88 -10.84 13.11
CA GLY A 19 -29.02 -9.96 14.26
C GLY A 19 -27.78 -9.10 14.47
N ASP A 20 -28.03 -7.84 14.79
CA ASP A 20 -27.07 -6.79 15.15
C ASP A 20 -26.28 -7.23 16.42
N GLU A 21 -25.37 -8.21 16.29
CA GLU A 21 -24.34 -8.45 17.31
C GLU A 21 -23.49 -7.18 17.35
N LYS A 22 -23.63 -6.42 18.44
CA LYS A 22 -22.90 -5.18 18.65
C LYS A 22 -21.40 -5.49 18.64
N ARG A 23 -20.74 -5.15 17.53
CA ARG A 23 -19.29 -5.34 17.36
C ARG A 23 -18.52 -4.41 18.31
N ASP A 24 -17.36 -4.85 18.75
CA ASP A 24 -16.48 -4.07 19.62
C ASP A 24 -15.99 -2.80 18.88
N PRO A 25 -16.32 -1.58 19.36
CA PRO A 25 -15.91 -0.34 18.72
C PRO A 25 -14.38 -0.10 18.78
N ASN A 26 -13.63 -0.90 19.55
CA ASN A 26 -12.17 -0.83 19.54
C ASN A 26 -11.53 -1.55 18.34
N VAL A 27 -12.26 -2.43 17.68
CA VAL A 27 -11.75 -3.24 16.54
C VAL A 27 -12.53 -2.98 15.26
N TYR A 28 -13.77 -2.48 15.38
CA TYR A 28 -14.67 -2.22 14.25
C TYR A 28 -15.20 -0.80 14.27
N PHE A 29 -15.52 -0.26 13.10
CA PHE A 29 -16.31 0.97 12.94
C PHE A 29 -17.79 0.71 13.26
N ALA A 30 -18.05 0.27 14.50
CA ALA A 30 -19.36 -0.09 15.02
C ALA A 30 -20.12 1.17 15.47
N PHE A 31 -20.69 1.88 14.50
CA PHE A 31 -21.46 3.09 14.76
C PHE A 31 -22.87 2.78 15.27
N ASP A 32 -23.30 3.48 16.32
CA ASP A 32 -24.63 3.33 16.92
C ASP A 32 -25.69 4.22 16.22
N HIS A 33 -25.31 5.42 15.76
CA HIS A 33 -26.23 6.41 15.21
C HIS A 33 -26.84 5.98 13.87
N LYS A 34 -28.15 6.21 13.72
CA LYS A 34 -28.96 5.73 12.58
C LYS A 34 -28.46 6.20 11.21
N ILE A 35 -27.80 7.36 11.15
CA ILE A 35 -27.25 7.88 9.89
C ILE A 35 -26.26 6.89 9.27
N PHE A 36 -25.44 6.22 10.08
CA PHE A 36 -24.44 5.25 9.64
C PHE A 36 -25.04 3.89 9.29
N LYS A 37 -26.33 3.67 9.55
CA LYS A 37 -27.04 2.44 9.16
C LYS A 37 -27.69 2.56 7.78
N VAL A 38 -27.52 3.69 7.09
CA VAL A 38 -28.05 3.87 5.74
C VAL A 38 -27.31 2.97 4.74
N ALA A 39 -28.08 2.18 3.99
CA ALA A 39 -27.54 1.21 3.04
C ALA A 39 -26.70 1.88 1.96
N GLY A 40 -25.55 1.26 1.65
CA GLY A 40 -24.62 1.76 0.63
C GLY A 40 -23.81 2.99 1.05
N SER A 41 -23.88 3.39 2.32
CA SER A 41 -23.06 4.48 2.83
C SER A 41 -21.62 4.04 3.13
N TYR A 42 -20.69 4.98 3.01
CA TYR A 42 -19.26 4.73 3.23
C TYR A 42 -18.50 6.04 3.46
N PHE A 43 -17.30 5.93 4.01
CA PHE A 43 -16.35 7.03 4.13
C PHE A 43 -15.25 6.90 3.09
N ARG A 44 -14.84 8.02 2.50
CA ARG A 44 -13.75 8.09 1.54
C ARG A 44 -13.16 9.49 1.51
N LEU A 45 -11.88 9.58 1.14
CA LEU A 45 -11.27 10.88 0.87
C LEU A 45 -11.84 11.46 -0.43
N THR A 46 -12.19 12.75 -0.42
CA THR A 46 -12.54 13.47 -1.64
C THR A 46 -11.41 13.39 -2.64
N HIS A 47 -11.75 13.39 -3.93
CA HIS A 47 -10.76 13.25 -4.99
C HIS A 47 -9.80 14.46 -5.05
N ASP A 48 -10.30 15.65 -4.73
CA ASP A 48 -9.65 16.97 -4.87
C ASP A 48 -8.96 17.44 -3.62
N THR A 49 -9.69 17.63 -2.53
CA THR A 49 -9.14 18.19 -1.28
C THR A 49 -8.51 17.13 -0.38
N ARG A 50 -8.68 15.83 -0.72
CA ARG A 50 -8.29 14.69 0.12
C ARG A 50 -8.90 14.81 1.52
N GLU A 51 -10.08 15.41 1.63
CA GLU A 51 -10.80 15.55 2.89
C GLU A 51 -11.64 14.29 3.14
N PRO A 52 -11.63 13.71 4.36
CA PRO A 52 -12.51 12.59 4.69
C PRO A 52 -13.97 13.04 4.67
N CYS A 53 -14.77 12.39 3.82
CA CYS A 53 -16.19 12.62 3.69
C CYS A 53 -16.97 11.31 3.87
N TYR A 54 -18.15 11.43 4.45
CA TYR A 54 -19.18 10.41 4.49
C TYR A 54 -20.10 10.56 3.28
N TYR A 55 -20.19 9.50 2.50
CA TYR A 55 -21.02 9.40 1.32
C TYR A 55 -22.27 8.58 1.65
N VAL A 56 -23.43 9.15 1.36
CA VAL A 56 -24.72 8.54 1.66
C VAL A 56 -25.72 8.83 0.54
N ASN A 57 -26.57 7.86 0.24
CA ASN A 57 -27.64 8.04 -0.73
C ASN A 57 -28.80 8.80 -0.08
N LEU A 58 -29.22 9.90 -0.72
CA LEU A 58 -30.34 10.75 -0.34
C LEU A 58 -31.35 10.74 -1.49
N GLY A 59 -32.22 9.72 -1.51
CA GLY A 59 -33.09 9.44 -2.65
C GLY A 59 -32.25 9.03 -3.87
N GLU A 60 -32.42 9.75 -4.98
CA GLU A 60 -31.68 9.52 -6.24
C GLU A 60 -30.29 10.20 -6.26
N MET A 61 -29.99 11.05 -5.28
CA MET A 61 -28.73 11.80 -5.22
C MET A 61 -27.78 11.21 -4.19
N LYS A 62 -26.47 11.37 -4.42
CA LYS A 62 -25.43 10.97 -3.48
C LYS A 62 -24.87 12.20 -2.78
N GLY A 63 -25.12 12.30 -1.47
CA GLY A 63 -24.56 13.35 -0.63
C GLY A 63 -23.13 13.02 -0.23
N ALA A 64 -22.30 14.05 -0.07
CA ALA A 64 -20.97 13.95 0.52
C ALA A 64 -20.87 14.96 1.67
N ILE A 65 -20.66 14.46 2.89
CA ILE A 65 -20.67 15.26 4.12
C ILE A 65 -19.29 15.16 4.77
N PRO A 66 -18.56 16.26 4.99
CA PRO A 66 -17.26 16.22 5.67
C PRO A 66 -17.37 15.60 7.06
N THR A 67 -16.44 14.72 7.44
CA THR A 67 -16.54 14.01 8.73
C THR A 67 -16.54 14.94 9.93
N LYS A 68 -15.90 16.11 9.80
CA LYS A 68 -15.82 17.15 10.84
C LYS A 68 -17.16 17.81 11.15
N THR A 69 -18.12 17.82 10.22
CA THR A 69 -19.43 18.47 10.41
C THR A 69 -20.50 17.49 10.86
N LEU A 70 -20.31 16.18 10.64
CA LEU A 70 -21.29 15.14 10.96
C LEU A 70 -21.86 15.22 12.37
N CYS A 71 -21.01 15.44 13.39
CA CYS A 71 -21.52 15.52 14.77
C CYS A 71 -22.50 16.68 14.97
N GLY A 72 -22.20 17.84 14.38
CA GLY A 72 -23.06 19.02 14.47
C GLY A 72 -24.33 18.89 13.63
N GLU A 73 -24.21 18.35 12.41
CA GLU A 73 -25.34 18.20 11.49
C GLU A 73 -26.37 17.17 11.95
N PHE A 74 -25.92 16.08 12.58
CA PHE A 74 -26.78 14.97 13.01
C PHE A 74 -27.01 14.90 14.52
N GLY A 75 -26.49 15.85 15.30
CA GLY A 75 -26.68 15.88 16.74
C GLY A 75 -26.00 14.73 17.49
N ILE A 76 -24.85 14.26 16.99
CA ILE A 76 -24.06 13.22 17.65
C ILE A 76 -23.30 13.86 18.83
N GLU A 77 -23.46 13.30 20.03
CA GLU A 77 -22.78 13.79 21.23
C GLU A 77 -21.26 13.68 21.07
N LYS A 78 -20.53 14.74 21.45
CA LYS A 78 -19.08 14.84 21.22
C LYS A 78 -18.25 13.79 21.96
N ASP A 79 -18.76 13.30 23.08
CA ASP A 79 -18.07 12.31 23.92
C ASP A 79 -18.60 10.88 23.66
N SER A 80 -19.52 10.70 22.70
CA SER A 80 -20.06 9.38 22.33
C SER A 80 -19.01 8.51 21.62
N SER A 81 -19.25 7.19 21.62
CA SER A 81 -18.44 6.24 20.86
C SER A 81 -18.38 6.59 19.37
N ASP A 82 -19.48 7.07 18.79
CA ASP A 82 -19.55 7.46 17.37
C ASP A 82 -18.64 8.64 17.06
N ALA A 83 -18.61 9.65 17.95
CA ALA A 83 -17.72 10.80 17.78
C ALA A 83 -16.24 10.39 17.84
N GLN A 84 -15.88 9.43 18.70
CA GLN A 84 -14.53 8.87 18.77
C GLN A 84 -14.18 8.10 17.49
N LEU A 85 -15.08 7.25 16.99
CA LEU A 85 -14.90 6.53 15.73
C LEU A 85 -14.78 7.49 14.53
N LEU A 86 -15.57 8.56 14.48
CA LEU A 86 -15.46 9.58 13.44
C LEU A 86 -14.10 10.28 13.44
N ALA A 87 -13.51 10.49 14.62
CA ALA A 87 -12.18 11.08 14.74
C ALA A 87 -11.08 10.17 14.17
N THR A 88 -11.27 8.84 14.17
CA THR A 88 -10.28 7.88 13.63
C THR A 88 -10.40 7.67 12.12
N ILE A 89 -11.55 7.95 11.50
CA ILE A 89 -11.79 7.78 10.05
C ILE A 89 -10.70 8.44 9.19
N GLY A 90 -10.33 9.68 9.51
CA GLY A 90 -9.33 10.41 8.72
C GLY A 90 -7.94 9.74 8.74
N SER A 91 -7.58 9.11 9.86
CA SER A 91 -6.34 8.34 9.98
C SER A 91 -6.46 6.98 9.29
N ALA A 92 -7.61 6.31 9.42
CA ALA A 92 -7.85 5.01 8.81
C ALA A 92 -7.85 5.06 7.27
N LEU A 93 -8.41 6.12 6.68
CA LEU A 93 -8.42 6.34 5.24
C LEU A 93 -7.03 6.61 4.63
N LYS A 94 -5.96 6.69 5.44
CA LYS A 94 -4.58 6.66 4.93
C LYS A 94 -4.14 5.26 4.52
N PHE A 95 -4.78 4.23 5.06
CA PHE A 95 -4.43 2.81 4.86
C PHE A 95 -5.43 2.08 3.97
N VAL A 96 -6.67 2.60 3.84
CA VAL A 96 -7.73 1.99 3.03
C VAL A 96 -8.44 3.01 2.14
N ASN A 97 -8.92 2.57 0.98
CA ASN A 97 -9.55 3.46 0.00
C ASN A 97 -10.96 3.92 0.42
N GLU A 98 -11.66 3.06 1.16
CA GLU A 98 -13.05 3.23 1.56
C GLU A 98 -13.25 2.51 2.90
N ILE A 99 -14.08 3.07 3.76
CA ILE A 99 -14.49 2.45 5.03
C ILE A 99 -16.01 2.39 5.06
N ARG A 100 -16.57 1.21 5.29
CA ARG A 100 -18.00 1.04 5.50
C ARG A 100 -18.30 0.91 7.00
N PRO A 101 -19.51 1.29 7.42
CA PRO A 101 -19.99 0.96 8.76
C PRO A 101 -19.80 -0.54 9.04
N ASN A 102 -19.34 -0.86 10.24
CA ASN A 102 -18.97 -2.20 10.72
C ASN A 102 -17.73 -2.84 10.09
N ASP A 103 -16.99 -2.16 9.22
CA ASP A 103 -15.67 -2.63 8.78
C ASP A 103 -14.68 -2.68 9.96
N SER A 104 -13.69 -3.55 9.87
CA SER A 104 -12.58 -3.59 10.83
C SER A 104 -11.73 -2.33 10.71
N ILE A 105 -11.31 -1.77 11.85
CA ILE A 105 -10.32 -0.70 11.91
C ILE A 105 -8.99 -1.23 11.34
N PRO A 106 -8.30 -0.48 10.46
CA PRO A 106 -7.02 -0.90 9.91
C PRO A 106 -6.03 -1.26 11.03
N ARG A 107 -5.38 -2.42 10.91
CA ARG A 107 -4.47 -2.94 11.93
C ARG A 107 -3.27 -2.02 12.14
N GLU A 108 -2.91 -1.20 11.16
CA GLU A 108 -1.87 -0.17 11.27
C GLU A 108 -2.17 0.82 12.40
N LEU A 109 -3.45 1.06 12.71
CA LEU A 109 -3.88 1.90 13.82
C LEU A 109 -4.01 1.16 15.15
N LEU A 110 -4.20 -0.17 15.11
CA LEU A 110 -4.43 -0.98 16.30
C LEU A 110 -3.13 -1.52 16.90
N ASP A 111 -2.34 -2.21 16.08
CA ASP A 111 -1.13 -2.93 16.51
C ASP A 111 0.10 -2.68 15.59
N GLY A 112 -0.08 -1.86 14.54
CA GLY A 112 0.96 -1.54 13.56
C GLY A 112 1.21 -2.63 12.52
N SER A 113 0.47 -3.75 12.53
CA SER A 113 0.52 -4.73 11.45
C SER A 113 -0.27 -4.25 10.22
N ALA A 114 0.09 -4.73 9.04
CA ALA A 114 -0.59 -4.31 7.80
C ALA A 114 -2.02 -4.89 7.72
N SER A 115 -3.01 -4.10 7.32
CA SER A 115 -4.39 -4.54 7.08
C SER A 115 -4.60 -5.22 5.73
N TRP A 116 -3.61 -5.17 4.85
CA TRP A 116 -3.65 -5.72 3.50
C TRP A 116 -2.89 -7.05 3.40
N SER A 117 -3.20 -7.83 2.37
CA SER A 117 -2.61 -9.13 2.10
C SER A 117 -1.53 -9.03 1.02
N ILE A 118 -0.56 -9.95 1.09
CA ILE A 118 0.51 -10.11 0.11
C ILE A 118 0.56 -11.55 -0.38
N ASP A 119 1.09 -11.75 -1.58
CA ASP A 119 1.40 -13.08 -2.13
C ASP A 119 2.54 -13.74 -1.33
N ASP A 120 2.53 -15.07 -1.24
CA ASP A 120 3.56 -15.84 -0.56
C ASP A 120 4.93 -15.70 -1.23
N SER A 121 4.98 -15.44 -2.54
CA SER A 121 6.22 -15.13 -3.27
C SER A 121 7.01 -13.98 -2.65
N HIS A 122 6.35 -12.93 -2.14
CA HIS A 122 7.04 -11.82 -1.48
C HIS A 122 7.68 -12.22 -0.14
N LYS A 123 7.08 -13.19 0.57
CA LYS A 123 7.68 -13.75 1.79
C LYS A 123 8.93 -14.56 1.46
N GLU A 124 8.90 -15.32 0.37
CA GLU A 124 10.06 -16.09 -0.07
C GLU A 124 11.22 -15.17 -0.50
N ILE A 125 10.93 -14.05 -1.18
CA ILE A 125 11.95 -13.04 -1.51
C ILE A 125 12.56 -12.45 -0.24
N ALA A 126 11.73 -12.02 0.72
CA ALA A 126 12.20 -11.47 1.99
C ALA A 126 13.03 -12.50 2.80
N ARG A 127 12.58 -13.76 2.84
CA ARG A 127 13.30 -14.87 3.48
C ARG A 127 14.64 -15.10 2.81
N GLY A 128 14.68 -15.18 1.47
CA GLY A 128 15.91 -15.34 0.70
C GLY A 128 16.93 -14.25 0.99
N ARG A 129 16.48 -12.98 1.09
CA ARG A 129 17.35 -11.85 1.43
C ARG A 129 17.98 -12.00 2.81
N ILE A 130 17.19 -12.33 3.83
CA ILE A 130 17.71 -12.55 5.19
C ILE A 130 18.63 -13.79 5.26
N THR A 131 18.32 -14.85 4.52
CA THR A 131 19.17 -16.04 4.41
C THR A 131 20.55 -15.70 3.89
N VAL A 132 20.65 -14.93 2.79
CA VAL A 132 21.94 -14.48 2.25
C VAL A 132 22.71 -13.66 3.29
N GLN A 133 22.04 -12.72 3.97
CA GLN A 133 22.70 -11.92 5.01
C GLN A 133 23.25 -12.76 6.16
N LEU A 134 22.52 -13.79 6.60
CA LEU A 134 22.98 -14.73 7.63
C LEU A 134 24.22 -15.51 7.19
N VAL A 135 24.23 -16.00 5.95
CA VAL A 135 25.36 -16.73 5.38
C VAL A 135 26.58 -15.80 5.20
N SER A 136 26.38 -14.61 4.67
CA SER A 136 27.45 -13.60 4.52
C SER A 136 28.07 -13.23 5.86
N TRP A 137 27.25 -13.05 6.89
CA TRP A 137 27.72 -12.78 8.25
C TRP A 137 28.58 -13.92 8.82
N MET A 138 28.19 -15.18 8.57
CA MET A 138 28.93 -16.36 9.01
C MET A 138 30.27 -16.53 8.29
N SER A 139 30.28 -16.32 6.98
CA SER A 139 31.45 -16.54 6.13
C SER A 139 32.44 -15.37 6.17
N GLY A 140 32.03 -14.20 6.69
CA GLY A 140 32.82 -12.97 6.68
C GLY A 140 32.96 -12.34 5.29
N ASN A 141 32.23 -12.85 4.29
CA ASN A 141 32.18 -12.34 2.93
C ASN A 141 30.82 -11.67 2.71
N GLU A 142 30.81 -10.35 2.49
CA GLU A 142 29.62 -9.63 2.05
C GLU A 142 29.32 -10.01 0.60
N GLU A 143 28.37 -10.92 0.38
CA GLU A 143 27.79 -11.15 -0.93
C GLU A 143 26.51 -10.32 -1.06
N ILE A 144 26.57 -9.26 -1.86
CA ILE A 144 25.39 -8.47 -2.19
C ILE A 144 24.67 -9.18 -3.33
N VAL A 145 23.61 -9.94 -3.00
CA VAL A 145 22.79 -10.60 -4.02
C VAL A 145 21.73 -9.61 -4.53
N HIS A 146 21.80 -9.32 -5.83
CA HIS A 146 20.93 -8.33 -6.49
C HIS A 146 19.74 -8.94 -7.24
N ASN A 147 19.66 -10.27 -7.35
CA ASN A 147 18.69 -10.95 -8.22
C ASN A 147 17.86 -12.01 -7.46
N ILE A 148 16.54 -11.95 -7.62
CA ILE A 148 15.55 -12.85 -7.00
C ILE A 148 15.83 -14.32 -7.33
N LYS A 149 16.24 -14.65 -8.56
CA LYS A 149 16.52 -16.05 -8.95
C LYS A 149 17.76 -16.63 -8.25
N GLU A 150 18.74 -15.78 -7.97
CA GLU A 150 19.93 -16.15 -7.22
C GLU A 150 19.55 -16.38 -5.74
N LEU A 151 18.68 -15.52 -5.16
CA LEU A 151 18.15 -15.69 -3.81
C LEU A 151 17.42 -17.02 -3.63
N GLU A 152 16.54 -17.40 -4.58
CA GLU A 152 15.80 -18.67 -4.53
C GLU A 152 16.72 -19.89 -4.61
N THR A 153 17.76 -19.82 -5.44
CA THR A 153 18.72 -20.92 -5.60
C THR A 153 19.54 -21.10 -4.33
N ILE A 154 20.05 -20.00 -3.77
CA ILE A 154 20.85 -20.00 -2.54
C ILE A 154 19.99 -20.48 -1.35
N SER A 155 18.76 -19.99 -1.21
CA SER A 155 17.90 -20.36 -0.07
C SER A 155 17.49 -21.84 -0.04
N ASN A 156 17.49 -22.52 -1.18
CA ASN A 156 17.06 -23.92 -1.29
C ASN A 156 18.19 -24.94 -1.13
N ASP A 157 19.45 -24.49 -1.20
CA ASP A 157 20.64 -25.32 -1.08
C ASP A 157 20.77 -25.95 0.34
N PRO A 158 21.02 -27.27 0.45
CA PRO A 158 21.18 -27.95 1.75
C PRO A 158 22.32 -27.42 2.61
N GLU A 159 23.45 -27.04 2.02
CA GLU A 159 24.59 -26.48 2.75
C GLU A 159 24.23 -25.12 3.34
N THR A 160 23.56 -24.28 2.55
CA THR A 160 23.00 -23.00 3.00
C THR A 160 22.06 -23.17 4.19
N LYS A 161 21.18 -24.18 4.18
CA LYS A 161 20.28 -24.47 5.31
C LYS A 161 21.06 -24.83 6.58
N GLU A 162 22.11 -25.64 6.48
CA GLU A 162 22.95 -25.97 7.64
C GLU A 162 23.68 -24.72 8.18
N ASN A 163 24.21 -23.89 7.29
CA ASN A 163 24.87 -22.63 7.63
C ASN A 163 23.92 -21.66 8.35
N VAL A 164 22.67 -21.56 7.92
CA VAL A 164 21.63 -20.77 8.60
C VAL A 164 21.36 -21.30 10.01
N GLN A 165 21.24 -22.62 10.19
CA GLN A 165 21.03 -23.19 11.54
C GLN A 165 22.23 -22.96 12.47
N LYS A 166 23.45 -22.95 11.93
CA LYS A 166 24.66 -22.58 12.67
C LYS A 166 24.66 -21.08 13.02
N ALA A 167 24.28 -20.22 12.08
CA ALA A 167 24.16 -18.78 12.30
C ALA A 167 23.22 -18.46 13.47
N PHE A 168 22.04 -19.08 13.53
CA PHE A 168 21.11 -18.86 14.64
C PHE A 168 21.71 -19.23 16.00
N ARG A 169 22.50 -20.31 16.09
CA ARG A 169 23.18 -20.69 17.34
C ARG A 169 24.24 -19.66 17.75
N GLU A 170 25.10 -19.25 16.83
CA GLU A 170 26.17 -18.29 17.14
C GLU A 170 25.62 -16.90 17.49
N ILE A 171 24.56 -16.47 16.81
CA ILE A 171 23.86 -15.22 17.11
C ILE A 171 23.23 -15.30 18.51
N ALA A 172 22.56 -16.40 18.84
CA ALA A 172 21.96 -16.61 20.15
C ALA A 172 23.00 -16.54 21.27
N GLU A 173 24.15 -17.20 21.08
CA GLU A 173 25.29 -17.13 22.01
C GLU A 173 25.81 -15.70 22.18
N LYS A 174 26.01 -14.97 21.07
CA LYS A 174 26.50 -13.57 21.10
C LYS A 174 25.51 -12.59 21.74
N LEU A 175 24.21 -12.85 21.63
CA LEU A 175 23.15 -12.00 22.19
C LEU A 175 22.72 -12.44 23.60
N GLY A 176 23.17 -13.62 24.08
CA GLY A 176 22.79 -14.16 25.38
C GLY A 176 21.30 -14.52 25.49
N ILE A 177 20.67 -14.86 24.36
CA ILE A 177 19.24 -15.24 24.28
C ILE A 177 19.08 -16.66 23.73
N LYS A 178 17.87 -17.22 23.79
CA LYS A 178 17.64 -18.56 23.24
C LYS A 178 17.62 -18.50 21.71
N ARG A 179 18.01 -19.61 21.09
CA ARG A 179 17.95 -19.76 19.62
C ARG A 179 16.53 -19.55 19.10
N GLU A 180 15.54 -20.07 19.82
CA GLU A 180 14.13 -19.92 19.47
C GLU A 180 13.71 -18.45 19.41
N ASP A 181 14.20 -17.63 20.34
CA ASP A 181 13.92 -16.18 20.36
C ASP A 181 14.54 -15.47 19.14
N VAL A 182 15.73 -15.90 18.70
CA VAL A 182 16.37 -15.39 17.47
C VAL A 182 15.53 -15.75 16.25
N VAL A 183 15.09 -17.00 16.15
CA VAL A 183 14.27 -17.49 15.04
C VAL A 183 12.96 -16.70 14.97
N THR A 184 12.24 -16.54 16.08
CA THR A 184 11.00 -15.77 16.12
C THR A 184 11.21 -14.31 15.69
N LYS A 185 12.25 -13.64 16.21
CA LYS A 185 12.56 -12.27 15.80
C LYS A 185 12.88 -12.16 14.31
N ILE A 186 13.60 -13.13 13.76
CA ILE A 186 13.93 -13.15 12.33
C ILE A 186 12.68 -13.38 11.49
N ASP A 187 11.81 -14.31 11.88
CA ASP A 187 10.54 -14.55 11.20
C ASP A 187 9.64 -13.30 11.24
N ASP A 188 9.60 -12.58 12.35
CA ASP A 188 8.88 -11.29 12.46
C ASP A 188 9.44 -10.24 11.49
N VAL A 189 10.76 -10.10 11.40
CA VAL A 189 11.41 -9.19 10.44
C VAL A 189 11.13 -9.59 9.00
N ILE A 190 11.22 -10.89 8.68
CA ILE A 190 10.89 -11.41 7.34
C ILE A 190 9.44 -11.07 6.99
N ARG A 191 8.50 -11.24 7.94
CA ARG A 191 7.10 -10.90 7.73
C ARG A 191 6.91 -9.42 7.40
N GLU A 192 7.59 -8.51 8.12
CA GLU A 192 7.49 -7.08 7.85
C GLU A 192 8.17 -6.68 6.53
N LEU A 193 9.32 -7.28 6.21
CA LEU A 193 10.02 -7.07 4.95
C LEU A 193 9.23 -7.60 3.74
N ALA A 194 8.46 -8.67 3.90
CA ALA A 194 7.63 -9.21 2.83
C ALA A 194 6.63 -8.16 2.30
N TYR A 195 6.11 -7.28 3.18
CA TYR A 195 5.28 -6.16 2.75
C TYR A 195 6.07 -5.09 1.98
N ILE A 196 7.34 -4.86 2.32
CA ILE A 196 8.22 -3.99 1.53
C ILE A 196 8.45 -4.59 0.14
N GLU A 197 8.63 -5.90 0.04
CA GLU A 197 8.80 -6.57 -1.27
C GLU A 197 7.53 -6.52 -2.12
N ALA A 198 6.34 -6.64 -1.52
CA ALA A 198 5.09 -6.44 -2.24
C ALA A 198 4.95 -4.99 -2.77
N LEU A 199 5.37 -4.00 -1.98
CA LEU A 199 5.41 -2.61 -2.43
C LEU A 199 6.45 -2.41 -3.53
N ARG A 200 7.60 -3.11 -3.45
CA ARG A 200 8.64 -3.06 -4.49
C ARG A 200 8.12 -3.61 -5.82
N ASP A 201 7.38 -4.71 -5.80
CA ASP A 201 6.75 -5.27 -6.98
C ASP A 201 5.74 -4.29 -7.59
N TYR A 202 4.83 -3.75 -6.78
CA TYR A 202 3.89 -2.73 -7.24
C TYR A 202 4.58 -1.47 -7.81
N TYR A 203 5.69 -1.05 -7.18
CA TYR A 203 6.50 0.06 -7.67
C TYR A 203 7.08 -0.18 -9.07
N THR A 204 7.34 -1.44 -9.47
CA THR A 204 7.75 -1.74 -10.84
C THR A 204 6.71 -1.29 -11.87
N GLY A 205 5.42 -1.40 -11.54
CA GLY A 205 4.32 -0.88 -12.36
C GLY A 205 4.38 0.64 -12.51
N ILE A 206 4.62 1.36 -11.42
CA ILE A 206 4.82 2.82 -11.46
C ILE A 206 6.04 3.18 -12.32
N LYS A 207 7.16 2.48 -12.14
CA LYS A 207 8.40 2.71 -12.90
C LYS A 207 8.21 2.43 -14.39
N LYS A 208 7.42 1.42 -14.75
CA LYS A 208 7.04 1.09 -16.13
C LYS A 208 6.33 2.24 -16.83
N ILE A 209 5.48 3.01 -16.13
CA ILE A 209 4.86 4.22 -16.68
C ILE A 209 5.95 5.20 -17.12
N SER A 210 6.92 5.50 -16.25
CA SER A 210 8.03 6.41 -16.57
C SER A 210 8.85 5.92 -17.76
N THR A 211 9.16 4.62 -17.82
CA THR A 211 9.87 4.02 -18.97
C THR A 211 9.04 4.09 -20.25
N ASN A 212 7.73 3.88 -20.19
CA ASN A 212 6.85 3.99 -21.34
C ASN A 212 6.76 5.44 -21.85
N LEU A 213 6.70 6.43 -20.97
CA LEU A 213 6.75 7.86 -21.35
C LEU A 213 8.07 8.21 -22.06
N GLN A 214 9.20 7.65 -21.63
CA GLN A 214 10.49 7.83 -22.32
C GLN A 214 10.50 7.20 -23.73
N ARG A 215 9.92 6.00 -23.87
CA ARG A 215 9.76 5.33 -25.17
C ARG A 215 8.86 6.14 -26.10
N LEU A 216 7.72 6.62 -25.61
CA LEU A 216 6.80 7.46 -26.38
C LEU A 216 7.44 8.79 -26.77
N ALA A 217 8.27 9.41 -25.92
CA ALA A 217 8.99 10.63 -26.27
C ALA A 217 9.95 10.42 -27.46
N SER A 218 10.47 9.20 -27.61
CA SER A 218 11.31 8.83 -28.75
C SER A 218 10.48 8.61 -30.03
N LEU A 219 9.29 8.02 -29.93
CA LEU A 219 8.38 7.80 -31.05
C LEU A 219 7.81 9.13 -31.58
N TYR A 220 7.21 9.93 -30.70
CA TYR A 220 6.60 11.23 -31.03
C TYR A 220 7.61 12.37 -31.24
N ARG A 221 8.89 12.09 -31.48
CA ARG A 221 9.95 13.12 -31.57
C ARG A 221 9.69 14.17 -32.66
N ARG A 222 8.94 13.82 -33.71
CA ARG A 222 8.56 14.73 -34.81
C ARG A 222 7.31 15.56 -34.51
N ASP A 223 6.45 15.09 -33.60
CA ASP A 223 5.31 15.87 -33.13
C ASP A 223 5.74 16.76 -31.96
N ARG A 224 5.95 18.03 -32.28
CA ARG A 224 6.40 19.01 -31.31
C ARG A 224 5.43 19.15 -30.13
N SER A 225 4.13 19.11 -30.36
CA SER A 225 3.14 19.32 -29.30
C SER A 225 3.17 18.16 -28.31
N THR A 226 3.09 16.94 -28.81
CA THR A 226 3.09 15.73 -27.97
C THR A 226 4.43 15.52 -27.27
N SER A 227 5.54 15.84 -27.94
CA SER A 227 6.89 15.80 -27.35
C SER A 227 7.05 16.78 -26.18
N GLU A 228 6.53 18.01 -26.31
CA GLU A 228 6.53 18.99 -25.21
C GLU A 228 5.67 18.52 -24.02
N GLU A 229 4.52 17.88 -24.27
CA GLU A 229 3.67 17.32 -23.21
C GLU A 229 4.36 16.15 -22.47
N LEU A 230 4.97 15.23 -23.21
CA LEU A 230 5.74 14.10 -22.66
C LEU A 230 6.91 14.57 -21.80
N ASN A 231 7.62 15.61 -22.24
CA ASN A 231 8.69 16.21 -21.44
C ASN A 231 8.17 16.80 -20.12
N ARG A 232 7.01 17.47 -20.13
CA ARG A 232 6.39 17.97 -18.88
C ARG A 232 6.00 16.84 -17.94
N MET A 233 5.44 15.75 -18.47
CA MET A 233 5.14 14.56 -17.66
C MET A 233 6.40 13.97 -17.02
N GLN A 234 7.51 13.87 -17.78
CA GLN A 234 8.80 13.39 -17.27
C GLN A 234 9.33 14.29 -16.13
N ILE A 235 9.27 15.62 -16.28
CA ILE A 235 9.65 16.57 -15.23
C ILE A 235 8.83 16.38 -13.94
N LEU A 236 7.55 16.02 -14.05
CA LEU A 236 6.67 15.79 -12.90
C LEU A 236 6.92 14.44 -12.22
N ILE A 237 7.16 13.37 -13.00
CA ILE A 237 7.29 12.00 -12.46
C ILE A 237 8.70 11.71 -11.92
N ASP A 238 9.75 12.24 -12.55
CA ASP A 238 11.16 11.93 -12.22
C ASP A 238 11.52 12.18 -10.73
N PRO A 239 11.15 13.32 -10.11
CA PRO A 239 11.44 13.54 -8.69
C PRO A 239 10.75 12.53 -7.77
N VAL A 240 9.55 12.07 -8.17
CA VAL A 240 8.75 11.11 -7.39
C VAL A 240 9.39 9.73 -7.44
N ILE A 241 9.79 9.27 -8.64
CA ILE A 241 10.53 8.02 -8.86
C ILE A 241 11.83 8.02 -8.04
N LYS A 242 12.64 9.09 -8.14
CA LYS A 242 13.88 9.22 -7.37
C LYS A 242 13.65 9.16 -5.86
N LYS A 243 12.55 9.73 -5.37
CA LYS A 243 12.19 9.66 -3.95
C LYS A 243 11.86 8.23 -3.53
N PHE A 244 11.11 7.49 -4.34
CA PHE A 244 10.80 6.08 -4.06
C PHE A 244 12.04 5.20 -4.12
N ASP A 245 12.87 5.32 -5.16
CA ASP A 245 14.15 4.60 -5.26
C ASP A 245 15.00 4.84 -4.01
N ARG A 246 15.10 6.10 -3.56
CA ARG A 246 15.83 6.46 -2.35
C ARG A 246 15.25 5.79 -1.09
N THR A 247 13.93 5.80 -0.92
CA THR A 247 13.29 5.14 0.24
C THR A 247 13.59 3.65 0.27
N PHE A 248 13.54 2.96 -0.87
CA PHE A 248 13.91 1.53 -0.94
C PHE A 248 15.39 1.30 -0.62
N THR A 249 16.30 2.12 -1.14
CA THR A 249 17.73 2.02 -0.82
C THR A 249 18.02 2.28 0.66
N GLU A 250 17.33 3.25 1.27
CA GLU A 250 17.48 3.56 2.69
C GLU A 250 17.02 2.41 3.58
N ILE A 251 15.87 1.80 3.29
CA ILE A 251 15.41 0.63 4.08
C ILE A 251 16.31 -0.58 3.86
N ASP A 252 16.74 -0.84 2.60
CA ASP A 252 17.67 -1.93 2.29
C ASP A 252 18.99 -1.79 3.07
N GLY A 253 19.52 -0.57 3.17
CA GLY A 253 20.72 -0.27 3.96
C GLY A 253 20.51 -0.37 5.47
N GLN A 254 19.31 -0.07 5.99
CA GLN A 254 19.01 -0.25 7.41
C GLN A 254 18.79 -1.72 7.80
N THR A 255 18.41 -2.55 6.84
CA THR A 255 18.12 -3.97 7.03
C THR A 255 19.16 -4.87 6.39
N CYS A 256 20.37 -4.39 6.10
CA CYS A 256 21.44 -5.21 5.52
C CYS A 256 22.24 -6.02 6.55
N GLU A 257 22.22 -5.62 7.82
CA GLU A 257 22.99 -6.26 8.90
C GLU A 257 22.10 -6.92 9.95
N VAL A 258 21.95 -8.24 9.88
CA VAL A 258 21.14 -9.04 10.82
C VAL A 258 21.48 -8.77 12.29
N MET A 259 22.75 -8.63 12.64
CA MET A 259 23.15 -8.39 14.04
C MET A 259 22.68 -7.03 14.55
N VAL A 260 22.66 -6.01 13.70
CA VAL A 260 22.16 -4.68 14.05
C VAL A 260 20.64 -4.73 14.21
N ILE A 261 19.95 -5.42 13.29
CA ILE A 261 18.50 -5.66 13.38
C ILE A 261 18.15 -6.31 14.71
N LEU A 262 18.83 -7.39 15.09
CA LEU A 262 18.48 -8.13 16.31
C LEU A 262 18.79 -7.37 17.60
N LYS A 263 19.86 -6.57 17.62
CA LYS A 263 20.20 -5.69 18.76
C LYS A 263 19.20 -4.55 18.91
N ASN A 264 18.72 -3.99 17.79
CA ASN A 264 17.77 -2.88 17.74
C ASN A 264 16.37 -3.33 17.27
N PHE A 265 15.96 -4.53 17.67
CA PHE A 265 14.80 -5.22 17.08
C PHE A 265 13.54 -4.37 16.98
N GLN A 266 13.04 -3.85 18.10
CA GLN A 266 11.80 -3.08 18.10
C GLN A 266 11.93 -1.78 17.28
N PRO A 267 12.96 -0.93 17.49
CA PRO A 267 13.20 0.23 16.62
C PRO A 267 13.27 -0.10 15.12
N THR A 268 13.89 -1.22 14.75
CA THR A 268 13.99 -1.65 13.36
C THR A 268 12.63 -2.05 12.81
N VAL A 269 11.86 -2.87 13.54
CA VAL A 269 10.48 -3.25 13.15
C VAL A 269 9.60 -2.02 12.98
N ASP A 270 9.64 -1.07 13.91
CA ASP A 270 8.87 0.17 13.84
C ASP A 270 9.26 1.01 12.62
N THR A 271 10.54 1.01 12.25
CA THR A 271 11.05 1.72 11.07
C THR A 271 10.59 1.06 9.77
N ILE A 272 10.63 -0.28 9.70
CA ILE A 272 10.11 -1.04 8.55
C ILE A 272 8.61 -0.76 8.39
N ARG A 273 7.82 -0.85 9.47
CA ARG A 273 6.37 -0.56 9.47
C ARG A 273 6.06 0.86 9.03
N ARG A 274 6.75 1.86 9.59
CA ARG A 274 6.56 3.26 9.20
C ARG A 274 6.88 3.50 7.72
N THR A 275 7.92 2.85 7.21
CA THR A 275 8.32 2.94 5.80
C THR A 275 7.30 2.25 4.89
N ARG A 276 6.87 1.04 5.26
CA ARG A 276 5.79 0.29 4.61
C ARG A 276 4.52 1.14 4.50
N ASP A 277 4.12 1.75 5.59
CA ASP A 277 2.88 2.53 5.68
C ASP A 277 2.95 3.81 4.84
N ASP A 278 4.06 4.53 4.90
CA ASP A 278 4.29 5.72 4.06
C ASP A 278 4.30 5.38 2.57
N LEU A 279 4.99 4.30 2.18
CA LEU A 279 5.01 3.82 0.79
C LEU A 279 3.62 3.39 0.34
N HIS A 280 2.93 2.57 1.13
CA HIS A 280 1.58 2.09 0.82
C HIS A 280 0.61 3.26 0.60
N GLN A 281 0.60 4.24 1.52
CA GLN A 281 -0.23 5.44 1.39
C GLN A 281 0.09 6.21 0.10
N ARG A 282 1.38 6.40 -0.22
CA ARG A 282 1.80 7.08 -1.44
C ARG A 282 1.49 6.29 -2.70
N PHE A 283 1.43 4.97 -2.63
CA PHE A 283 1.16 4.09 -3.77
C PHE A 283 -0.33 3.92 -4.07
N MET A 284 -1.20 4.09 -3.08
CA MET A 284 -2.65 4.02 -3.27
C MET A 284 -3.15 4.98 -4.35
N ILE A 285 -2.56 6.18 -4.46
CA ILE A 285 -2.98 7.17 -5.46
C ILE A 285 -2.65 6.73 -6.89
N TRP A 286 -1.70 5.81 -7.06
CA TRP A 286 -1.25 5.32 -8.36
C TRP A 286 -2.09 4.16 -8.91
N ARG A 287 -2.95 3.51 -8.11
CA ARG A 287 -3.60 2.22 -8.48
C ARG A 287 -4.28 2.29 -9.84
N ASN A 288 -5.23 3.21 -9.97
CA ASN A 288 -5.96 3.42 -11.22
C ASN A 288 -5.04 3.78 -12.39
N MET A 289 -3.94 4.49 -12.13
CA MET A 289 -2.99 4.88 -13.17
C MET A 289 -2.16 3.67 -13.63
N VAL A 290 -1.66 2.86 -12.70
CA VAL A 290 -0.93 1.62 -13.02
C VAL A 290 -1.84 0.68 -13.81
N ASP A 291 -3.09 0.49 -13.36
CA ASP A 291 -4.07 -0.34 -14.06
C ASP A 291 -4.36 0.16 -15.48
N SER A 292 -4.43 1.49 -15.68
CA SER A 292 -4.67 2.08 -17.01
C SER A 292 -3.50 1.90 -17.98
N TRP A 293 -2.29 1.67 -17.46
CA TRP A 293 -1.08 1.42 -18.25
C TRP A 293 -0.78 -0.08 -18.43
N ASP A 294 -1.53 -0.95 -17.76
CA ASP A 294 -1.34 -2.38 -17.88
C ASP A 294 -1.80 -2.90 -19.25
N GLY A 295 -1.04 -3.83 -19.83
CA GLY A 295 -1.31 -4.37 -21.17
C GLY A 295 -1.22 -3.39 -22.35
N VAL A 296 -0.90 -2.10 -22.12
CA VAL A 296 -0.85 -1.09 -23.18
C VAL A 296 0.30 -1.35 -24.16
N ILE A 297 -0.04 -1.39 -25.45
CA ILE A 297 0.92 -1.47 -26.54
C ILE A 297 1.44 -0.06 -26.84
N ILE A 298 2.77 0.09 -26.84
CA ILE A 298 3.44 1.38 -27.04
C ILE A 298 3.59 1.66 -28.53
N GLU A 299 2.62 2.36 -29.10
CA GLU A 299 2.58 2.78 -30.50
C GLU A 299 1.95 4.19 -30.64
N GLU A 300 2.04 4.76 -31.84
CA GLU A 300 1.35 6.02 -32.14
C GLU A 300 -0.14 5.76 -32.37
N GLY A 301 -1.02 6.46 -31.67
CA GLY A 301 -2.45 6.32 -31.88
C GLY A 301 -3.33 7.03 -30.86
N PRO A 302 -4.65 7.13 -31.15
CA PRO A 302 -5.60 7.90 -30.35
C PRO A 302 -5.78 7.36 -28.92
N GLU A 303 -5.61 6.04 -28.71
CA GLU A 303 -5.74 5.45 -27.39
C GLU A 303 -4.58 5.83 -26.47
N VAL A 304 -3.35 5.82 -27.00
CA VAL A 304 -2.16 6.28 -26.28
C VAL A 304 -2.26 7.77 -25.99
N GLU A 305 -2.72 8.59 -26.93
CA GLU A 305 -2.94 10.03 -26.70
C GLU A 305 -3.96 10.30 -25.59
N ARG A 306 -5.04 9.52 -25.51
CA ARG A 306 -6.02 9.62 -24.42
C ARG A 306 -5.38 9.27 -23.08
N LEU A 307 -4.58 8.21 -23.04
CA LEU A 307 -3.86 7.78 -21.83
C LEU A 307 -2.81 8.81 -21.39
N LEU A 308 -2.11 9.45 -22.34
CA LEU A 308 -1.18 10.55 -22.05
C LEU A 308 -1.87 11.73 -21.39
N LYS A 309 -3.06 12.14 -21.87
CA LYS A 309 -3.85 13.21 -21.24
C LYS A 309 -4.27 12.85 -19.82
N LEU A 310 -4.74 11.63 -19.59
CA LEU A 310 -5.08 11.14 -18.24
C LEU A 310 -3.85 11.13 -17.33
N THR A 311 -2.70 10.69 -17.85
CA THR A 311 -1.44 10.65 -17.13
C THR A 311 -0.96 12.05 -16.76
N TYR A 312 -1.00 13.01 -17.69
CA TYR A 312 -0.64 14.39 -17.42
C TYR A 312 -1.55 15.02 -16.37
N GLN A 313 -2.88 14.85 -16.47
CA GLN A 313 -3.82 15.37 -15.48
C GLN A 313 -3.56 14.80 -14.08
N PHE A 314 -3.32 13.49 -14.00
CA PHE A 314 -2.97 12.82 -12.76
C PHE A 314 -1.66 13.37 -12.17
N LEU A 315 -0.61 13.48 -12.97
CA LEU A 315 0.70 13.97 -12.52
C LEU A 315 0.63 15.43 -12.08
N ALA A 316 -0.03 16.28 -12.87
CA ALA A 316 -0.19 17.70 -12.56
C ALA A 316 -0.96 17.90 -11.25
N ARG A 317 -2.07 17.17 -11.06
CA ARG A 317 -2.89 17.26 -9.85
C ARG A 317 -2.15 16.84 -8.58
N ASN A 318 -1.35 15.77 -8.64
CA ASN A 318 -0.75 15.18 -7.45
C ASN A 318 0.69 15.63 -7.19
N PHE A 319 1.42 16.12 -8.22
CA PHE A 319 2.87 16.36 -8.14
C PHE A 319 3.32 17.68 -8.74
N MET A 320 2.44 18.58 -9.19
CA MET A 320 2.86 19.95 -9.49
C MET A 320 3.49 20.56 -8.23
N GLN A 321 4.77 20.89 -8.32
CA GLN A 321 5.43 21.67 -7.28
C GLN A 321 4.76 23.04 -7.26
N SER A 322 4.03 23.35 -6.18
CA SER A 322 3.70 24.73 -5.89
C SER A 322 5.03 25.47 -5.74
N GLN A 323 5.41 26.25 -6.75
CA GLN A 323 6.44 27.27 -6.60
C GLN A 323 5.94 28.20 -5.51
N THR A 324 6.35 27.97 -4.27
CA THR A 324 6.18 28.95 -3.20
C THR A 324 7.05 30.12 -3.62
N TRP A 325 6.43 31.12 -4.25
CA TRP A 325 7.09 32.37 -4.58
C TRP A 325 7.64 32.93 -3.28
N ARG A 326 8.96 32.75 -3.07
CA ARG A 326 9.68 33.55 -2.08
C ARG A 326 9.68 34.95 -2.66
N LEU A 327 8.74 35.79 -2.19
CA LEU A 327 8.88 37.24 -2.28
C LEU A 327 10.27 37.55 -1.72
N GLY A 328 11.22 37.81 -2.63
CA GLY A 328 12.54 38.30 -2.26
C GLY A 328 12.33 39.65 -1.59
N GLY A 329 12.43 39.66 -0.26
CA GLY A 329 12.49 40.88 0.51
C GLY A 329 13.87 41.51 0.33
N LEU A 330 13.94 42.60 -0.43
CA LEU A 330 14.31 43.96 0.00
C LEU A 330 14.54 44.84 -1.23
#